data_AF-A0A1E7RIB8-F1
#
_entry.id   AF-A0A1E7RIB8-F1
#
_cell.length_a   1.000
_cell.length_b   1.000
_cell.length_c   1.000
_cell.angle_alpha   90.00
_cell.angle_beta   90.00
_cell.angle_gamma   90.00
#
_symmetry.space_group_name_H-M   'P 1'
#
loop_
_entity.id
_entity.type
_entity.pdbx_description
1 polymer ?
#
loop_
_entity_poly.entity_id
_entity_poly.type
_entity_poly.pdbx_seq_one_letter_code
_entity_poly.pdbx_strand_id
1 'polypeptide(L)'
;MDDIEVNREAKMIRAMSSLDAADWLMHAYPAGSLNYGRAFNLLTRRSWLRGDQVRLADHYLAGIPFASDRPYLIFLSFMSVRRFVATLRNTLPSDKSRLRLLTYHLSSATVLGAVSDQDRAVLAAFLTEIDQPS
;
A
#
# COMPACT_ATOMS: atom_id res chain seq x y z
N MET A 1 1.08 21.12 6.63
CA MET A 1 2.30 20.32 6.33
C MET A 1 3.19 21.21 5.50
N ASP A 2 4.49 21.28 5.79
CA ASP A 2 5.39 22.11 5.00
C ASP A 2 5.80 21.35 3.73
N ASP A 3 5.27 21.78 2.58
CA ASP A 3 5.57 21.19 1.27
C ASP A 3 7.08 21.26 0.94
N ILE A 4 7.82 22.18 1.56
CA ILE A 4 9.28 22.31 1.39
C ILE A 4 9.99 21.06 1.95
N GLU A 5 9.53 20.55 3.09
CA GLU A 5 10.16 19.42 3.77
C GLU A 5 9.95 18.11 3.01
N VAL A 6 8.72 17.85 2.54
CA VAL A 6 8.39 16.68 1.70
C VAL A 6 9.17 16.72 0.38
N ASN A 7 9.32 17.90 -0.23
CA ASN A 7 10.11 18.04 -1.45
C ASN A 7 11.60 17.78 -1.23
N ARG A 8 12.15 18.16 -0.08
CA ARG A 8 13.56 17.87 0.27
C ARG A 8 13.78 16.36 0.42
N GLU A 9 12.92 15.68 1.16
CA GLU A 9 13.00 14.23 1.34
C GLU A 9 12.79 13.48 0.03
N ALA A 10 11.83 13.91 -0.78
CA ALA A 10 11.59 13.32 -2.10
C ALA A 10 12.86 13.40 -2.98
N LYS A 11 13.59 14.53 -2.96
CA LYS A 11 14.88 14.66 -3.66
C LYS A 11 15.93 13.70 -3.09
N MET A 12 16.01 13.59 -1.76
CA MET A 12 16.95 12.70 -1.09
C MET A 12 16.70 11.22 -1.42
N ILE A 13 15.47 10.73 -1.25
CA ILE A 13 15.16 9.31 -1.52
C ILE A 13 15.28 8.95 -3.00
N ARG A 14 15.16 9.92 -3.92
CA ARG A 14 15.39 9.69 -5.36
C ARG A 14 16.86 9.47 -5.70
N ALA A 15 17.78 10.02 -4.91
CA ALA A 15 19.21 9.85 -5.10
C ALA A 15 19.75 8.52 -4.52
N MET A 16 18.97 7.86 -3.66
CA MET A 16 19.32 6.59 -3.03
C MET A 16 19.03 5.39 -3.94
N SER A 17 19.71 4.27 -3.70
CA SER A 17 19.28 2.97 -4.27
C SER A 17 17.84 2.65 -3.82
N SER A 18 17.17 1.75 -4.53
CA SER A 18 15.80 1.34 -4.17
C SER A 18 15.75 0.69 -2.78
N LEU A 19 16.76 -0.12 -2.45
CA LEU A 19 16.91 -0.75 -1.14
C LEU A 19 17.12 0.30 -0.04
N ASP A 20 18.11 1.18 -0.20
CA ASP A 20 18.45 2.18 0.82
C ASP A 20 17.28 3.15 1.08
N ALA A 21 16.56 3.54 0.03
CA ALA A 21 15.38 4.38 0.18
C ALA A 21 14.23 3.66 0.90
N ALA A 22 14.05 2.35 0.65
CA ALA A 22 13.03 1.57 1.33
C ALA A 22 13.37 1.42 2.82
N ASP A 23 14.62 1.09 3.14
CA ASP A 23 15.10 0.98 4.51
C ASP A 23 15.01 2.31 5.25
N TRP A 24 15.40 3.41 4.58
CA TRP A 24 15.25 4.75 5.13
C TRP A 24 13.79 5.09 5.43
N LEU A 25 12.85 4.80 4.51
CA LEU A 25 11.42 5.04 4.75
C LEU A 25 10.91 4.27 5.96
N MET A 26 11.17 2.96 6.01
CA MET A 26 10.71 2.10 7.11
C MET A 26 11.34 2.48 8.46
N HIS A 27 12.54 3.05 8.46
CA HIS A 27 13.20 3.54 9.68
C HIS A 27 12.71 4.92 10.12
N ALA A 28 12.57 5.87 9.19
CA ALA A 28 12.14 7.24 9.49
C ALA A 28 10.64 7.34 9.79
N TYR A 29 9.84 6.48 9.16
CA TYR A 29 8.38 6.47 9.21
C TYR A 29 7.83 5.06 9.48
N PRO A 30 8.25 4.38 10.57
CA PRO A 30 7.85 3.00 10.81
C PRO A 30 6.33 2.87 10.96
N ALA A 31 5.77 1.78 10.44
CA ALA A 31 4.35 1.50 10.56
C ALA A 31 3.89 1.56 12.03
N GLY A 32 2.74 2.21 12.28
CA GLY A 32 2.20 2.40 13.63
C GLY A 32 2.74 3.60 14.40
N SER A 33 3.80 4.27 13.92
CA SER A 33 4.23 5.56 14.49
C SER A 33 3.21 6.67 14.21
N LEU A 34 3.21 7.76 14.98
CA LEU A 34 2.28 8.88 14.75
C LEU A 34 2.46 9.57 13.39
N ASN A 35 3.66 9.48 12.80
CA ASN A 35 4.03 10.16 11.57
C ASN A 35 4.16 9.23 10.36
N TYR A 36 3.86 7.92 10.47
CA TYR A 36 3.97 6.97 9.37
C TYR A 36 3.18 7.37 8.12
N GLY A 37 2.10 8.15 8.31
CA GLY A 37 1.33 8.74 7.22
C GLY A 37 2.17 9.54 6.21
N ARG A 38 3.32 10.06 6.64
CA ARG A 38 4.27 10.79 5.78
C ARG A 38 4.95 9.89 4.75
N ALA A 39 5.16 8.61 5.05
CA ALA A 39 5.71 7.64 4.10
C ALA A 39 4.87 7.57 2.82
N PHE A 40 3.54 7.60 2.95
CA PHE A 40 2.61 7.56 1.81
C PHE A 40 2.79 8.73 0.84
N ASN A 41 3.22 9.91 1.31
CA ASN A 41 3.52 11.05 0.45
C ASN A 41 4.82 10.86 -0.37
N LEU A 42 5.71 10.00 0.12
CA LEU A 42 7.04 9.76 -0.43
C LEU A 42 7.09 8.50 -1.31
N LEU A 43 6.27 7.49 -1.01
CA LEU A 43 6.17 6.24 -1.77
C LEU A 43 5.90 6.47 -3.27
N THR A 44 5.09 7.48 -3.61
CA THR A 44 4.75 7.83 -5.00
C THR A 44 5.78 8.72 -5.69
N ARG A 45 6.84 9.15 -4.98
CA ARG A 45 7.82 10.09 -5.52
C ARG A 45 8.95 9.42 -6.28
N ARG A 46 9.06 8.09 -6.27
CA ARG A 46 10.07 7.35 -7.04
C ARG A 46 9.54 6.00 -7.52
N SER A 47 10.24 5.41 -8.48
CA SER A 47 10.04 4.01 -8.85
C SER A 47 10.80 3.09 -7.90
N TRP A 48 10.24 1.91 -7.67
CA TRP A 48 10.73 0.89 -6.74
C TRP A 48 11.06 -0.40 -7.49
N LEU A 49 12.17 -1.04 -7.13
CA LEU A 49 12.47 -2.39 -7.61
C LEU A 49 11.47 -3.39 -7.03
N ARG A 50 11.25 -4.47 -7.77
CA ARG A 50 10.27 -5.51 -7.43
C ARG A 50 10.39 -6.01 -5.98
N GLY A 51 11.60 -6.28 -5.50
CA GLY A 51 11.82 -6.75 -4.13
C GLY A 51 11.42 -5.70 -3.09
N ASP A 52 11.75 -4.43 -3.34
CA ASP A 52 11.47 -3.34 -2.41
C ASP A 52 9.99 -2.94 -2.39
N GLN A 53 9.28 -3.11 -3.52
CA GLN A 53 7.82 -2.99 -3.54
C GLN A 53 7.16 -3.94 -2.54
N VAL A 54 7.63 -5.20 -2.49
CA VAL A 54 7.13 -6.20 -1.53
C VAL A 54 7.50 -5.81 -0.11
N ARG A 55 8.77 -5.45 0.15
CA ARG A 55 9.23 -5.01 1.49
C ARG A 55 8.39 -3.86 2.04
N LEU A 56 8.15 -2.84 1.23
CA LEU A 56 7.34 -1.68 1.61
C LEU A 56 5.88 -2.07 1.83
N ALA A 57 5.33 -2.92 0.96
CA ALA A 57 3.97 -3.40 1.10
C ALA A 57 3.79 -4.24 2.37
N ASP A 58 4.66 -5.21 2.64
CA ASP A 58 4.63 -6.03 3.85
C ASP A 58 4.72 -5.16 5.12
N HIS A 59 5.61 -4.16 5.12
CA HIS A 59 5.80 -3.28 6.26
C HIS A 59 4.58 -2.39 6.53
N TYR A 60 4.12 -1.65 5.53
CA TYR A 60 3.06 -0.66 5.75
C TYR A 60 1.66 -1.28 5.73
N LEU A 61 1.40 -2.32 4.92
CA LEU A 61 0.11 -3.01 4.88
C LEU A 61 -0.10 -3.98 6.05
N ALA A 62 0.88 -4.17 6.94
CA ALA A 62 0.67 -4.90 8.19
C ALA A 62 -0.41 -4.27 9.09
N GLY A 63 -0.70 -2.97 8.91
CA GLY A 63 -1.69 -2.23 9.69
C GLY A 63 -3.13 -2.31 9.17
N ILE A 64 -3.43 -3.10 8.13
CA ILE A 64 -4.77 -3.12 7.52
C ILE A 64 -5.88 -3.61 8.48
N PRO A 65 -7.13 -3.16 8.31
CA PRO A 65 -7.60 -2.19 7.32
C PRO A 65 -7.26 -0.75 7.70
N PHE A 66 -7.03 0.09 6.70
CA PHE A 66 -6.98 1.54 6.88
C PHE A 66 -8.39 2.16 6.84
N ALA A 67 -8.53 3.34 7.44
CA ALA A 67 -9.77 4.12 7.44
C ALA A 67 -10.06 4.87 6.10
N SER A 68 -9.27 4.63 5.06
CA SER A 68 -9.43 5.26 3.74
C SER A 68 -8.88 4.35 2.64
N ASP A 69 -9.29 4.62 1.40
CA ASP A 69 -8.81 3.94 0.20
C ASP A 69 -7.38 4.35 -0.21
N ARG A 70 -6.94 5.55 0.21
CA ARG A 70 -5.69 6.19 -0.19
C ARG A 70 -4.44 5.30 -0.07
N PRO A 71 -4.16 4.59 1.04
CA PRO A 71 -2.99 3.72 1.13
C PRO A 71 -2.99 2.63 0.05
N TYR A 72 -4.14 2.03 -0.23
CA TYR A 72 -4.26 1.00 -1.27
C TYR A 72 -4.00 1.57 -2.65
N LEU A 73 -4.55 2.75 -2.97
CA LEU A 73 -4.31 3.44 -4.24
C LEU A 73 -2.82 3.77 -4.45
N ILE A 74 -2.12 4.15 -3.38
CA ILE A 74 -0.68 4.43 -3.43
C ILE A 74 0.11 3.19 -3.79
N PHE A 75 -0.18 2.04 -3.18
CA PHE A 75 0.50 0.81 -3.55
C PHE A 75 0.18 0.39 -4.99
N LEU A 76 -1.09 0.44 -5.38
CA LEU A 76 -1.54 0.13 -6.74
C LEU A 76 -0.91 1.04 -7.81
N SER A 77 -0.47 2.25 -7.46
CA SER A 77 0.17 3.16 -8.41
C SER A 77 1.59 2.76 -8.81
N PHE A 78 2.27 1.90 -8.06
CA PHE A 78 3.66 1.51 -8.35
C PHE A 78 3.95 0.01 -8.31
N MET A 79 3.00 -0.82 -7.86
CA MET A 79 3.12 -2.27 -7.86
C MET A 79 1.97 -2.94 -8.63
N SER A 80 2.18 -4.14 -9.16
CA SER A 80 1.10 -4.86 -9.85
C SER A 80 0.03 -5.33 -8.88
N VAL A 81 -1.22 -5.37 -9.34
CA VAL A 81 -2.38 -5.82 -8.53
C VAL A 81 -2.19 -7.23 -8.01
N ARG A 82 -1.62 -8.14 -8.81
CA ARG A 82 -1.28 -9.51 -8.38
C ARG A 82 -0.34 -9.53 -7.17
N ARG A 83 0.68 -8.67 -7.14
CA ARG A 83 1.63 -8.59 -6.02
C ARG A 83 1.00 -7.93 -4.80
N PHE A 84 0.20 -6.89 -5.03
CA PHE A 84 -0.55 -6.21 -3.99
C PHE A 84 -1.48 -7.20 -3.27
N VAL A 85 -2.31 -7.93 -4.03
CA VAL A 85 -3.19 -8.99 -3.50
C VAL A 85 -2.40 -10.08 -2.77
N ALA A 86 -1.28 -10.55 -3.33
CA ALA A 86 -0.43 -11.54 -2.67
C ALA A 86 0.11 -11.04 -1.32
N THR A 87 0.42 -9.75 -1.21
CA THR A 87 0.87 -9.13 0.05
C THR A 87 -0.27 -9.03 1.06
N LEU A 88 -1.46 -8.58 0.62
CA LEU A 88 -2.64 -8.50 1.48
C LEU A 88 -3.03 -9.84 2.11
N ARG A 89 -2.89 -10.96 1.36
CA ARG A 89 -3.16 -12.30 1.89
C ARG A 89 -2.33 -12.62 3.14
N ASN A 90 -1.11 -12.08 3.25
CA ASN A 90 -0.22 -12.31 4.38
C ASN A 90 -0.58 -11.47 5.61
N THR A 91 -1.43 -10.44 5.46
CA THR A 91 -1.75 -9.47 6.51
C THR A 91 -3.25 -9.34 6.76
N LEU A 92 -4.06 -10.29 6.28
CA LEU A 92 -5.51 -10.27 6.43
C LEU A 92 -5.93 -10.19 7.91
N PRO A 93 -6.85 -9.28 8.27
CA PRO A 93 -7.43 -9.25 9.60
C PRO A 93 -8.20 -10.55 9.88
N SER A 94 -8.03 -11.12 11.07
CA SER A 94 -8.83 -12.26 11.53
C SER A 94 -10.25 -11.87 11.95
N ASP A 95 -10.46 -10.61 12.32
CA ASP A 95 -11.76 -10.09 12.74
C ASP A 95 -12.66 -9.76 11.53
N LYS A 96 -13.91 -10.23 11.58
CA LYS A 96 -14.89 -10.05 10.50
C LYS A 96 -15.24 -8.59 10.24
N SER A 97 -15.28 -7.74 11.26
CA SER A 97 -15.63 -6.32 11.07
C SER A 97 -14.51 -5.58 10.33
N ARG A 98 -13.25 -5.87 10.69
CA ARG A 98 -12.06 -5.36 10.01
C ARG A 98 -11.95 -5.87 8.59
N LEU A 99 -12.28 -7.15 8.37
CA LEU A 99 -12.29 -7.73 7.02
C LEU A 99 -13.33 -7.06 6.14
N ARG A 100 -14.55 -6.82 6.64
CA ARG A 100 -15.58 -6.06 5.90
C ARG A 100 -15.13 -4.64 5.57
N LEU A 101 -14.42 -3.96 6.49
CA LEU A 101 -13.88 -2.63 6.23
C LEU A 101 -12.81 -2.65 5.13
N LEU A 102 -11.94 -3.66 5.12
CA LEU A 102 -11.00 -3.89 4.03
C LEU A 102 -11.73 -4.08 2.69
N THR A 103 -12.71 -4.99 2.66
CA THR A 103 -13.54 -5.27 1.48
C THR A 103 -14.20 -4.00 0.97
N TYR A 104 -14.83 -3.21 1.86
CA TYR A 104 -15.48 -1.95 1.53
C TYR A 104 -14.57 -0.97 0.80
N HIS A 105 -13.34 -0.77 1.28
CA HIS A 105 -12.39 0.14 0.64
C HIS A 105 -11.87 -0.40 -0.70
N LEU A 106 -11.57 -1.70 -0.78
CA LEU A 106 -11.06 -2.32 -2.00
C LEU A 106 -12.11 -2.46 -3.10
N SER A 107 -13.40 -2.60 -2.75
CA SER A 107 -14.52 -2.62 -3.69
C SER A 107 -14.98 -1.22 -4.12
N SER A 108 -14.36 -0.16 -3.60
CA SER A 108 -14.76 1.22 -3.94
C SER A 108 -14.53 1.52 -5.43
N ALA A 109 -15.39 2.37 -5.99
CA ALA A 109 -15.26 2.80 -7.38
C ALA A 109 -13.90 3.46 -7.67
N THR A 110 -13.30 4.12 -6.68
CA THR A 110 -11.97 4.72 -6.78
C THR A 110 -10.89 3.65 -6.99
N VAL A 111 -10.86 2.61 -6.16
CA VAL A 111 -9.87 1.53 -6.26
C VAL A 111 -10.06 0.74 -7.54
N LEU A 112 -11.30 0.38 -7.85
CA LEU A 112 -11.60 -0.32 -9.10
C LEU A 112 -11.23 0.55 -10.31
N GLY A 113 -11.52 1.86 -10.27
CA GLY A 113 -11.16 2.84 -11.29
C GLY A 113 -9.66 2.98 -11.56
N ALA A 114 -8.82 2.71 -10.56
CA ALA A 114 -7.37 2.85 -10.64
C ALA A 114 -6.65 1.66 -11.30
N VAL A 115 -7.34 0.54 -11.54
CA VAL A 115 -6.74 -0.68 -12.08
C VAL A 115 -7.29 -1.01 -13.47
N SER A 116 -6.51 -1.75 -14.26
CA SER A 116 -6.92 -2.23 -15.59
C SER A 116 -8.10 -3.20 -15.49
N ASP A 117 -8.87 -3.37 -16.56
CA ASP A 117 -10.00 -4.31 -16.57
C ASP A 117 -9.56 -5.75 -16.29
N GLN A 118 -8.37 -6.14 -16.76
CA GLN A 118 -7.77 -7.44 -16.46
C GLN A 118 -7.43 -7.57 -14.95
N ASP A 119 -6.92 -6.51 -14.34
CA ASP A 119 -6.59 -6.49 -12.92
C ASP A 119 -7.83 -6.39 -12.02
N ARG A 120 -8.94 -5.80 -12.50
CA ARG A 120 -10.22 -5.83 -11.78
C ARG A 120 -10.66 -7.26 -11.51
N ALA A 121 -10.46 -8.18 -12.46
CA ALA A 121 -10.79 -9.58 -12.27
C ALA A 121 -9.93 -10.25 -11.17
N VAL A 122 -8.65 -9.88 -11.07
CA VAL A 122 -7.76 -10.37 -10.00
C VAL A 122 -8.24 -9.86 -8.63
N LEU A 123 -8.59 -8.57 -8.54
CA LEU A 123 -9.08 -7.98 -7.30
C LEU A 123 -10.47 -8.54 -6.92
N ALA A 124 -11.37 -8.70 -7.89
CA ALA A 124 -12.70 -9.28 -7.66
C ALA A 124 -12.61 -10.72 -7.15
N ALA A 125 -11.74 -11.56 -7.74
CA ALA A 125 -11.52 -12.91 -7.27
C ALA A 125 -11.01 -12.94 -5.81
N PHE A 126 -10.10 -12.03 -5.47
CA PHE A 126 -9.62 -11.88 -4.10
C PHE A 126 -10.72 -11.41 -3.13
N LEU A 127 -11.58 -10.46 -3.53
CA LEU A 127 -12.67 -9.99 -2.68
C LEU A 127 -13.69 -11.11 -2.41
N THR A 128 -14.03 -11.92 -3.41
CA THR A 128 -14.89 -13.10 -3.23
C THR A 128 -14.27 -14.13 -2.28
N GLU A 129 -12.96 -14.39 -2.41
CA GLU A 129 -12.20 -15.30 -1.55
C GLU A 129 -12.28 -14.90 -0.08
N ILE A 130 -12.14 -13.61 0.23
CA ILE A 130 -12.11 -13.14 1.63
C ILE A 130 -13.50 -12.82 2.22
N ASP A 131 -14.53 -12.65 1.40
CA ASP A 131 -15.91 -12.43 1.86
C ASP A 131 -16.62 -13.76 2.24
N GLN A 132 -16.10 -14.89 1.78
CA GLN A 132 -16.52 -16.24 2.18
C GLN A 132 -15.45 -16.94 3.05
N PRO A 133 -15.11 -16.44 4.25
CA PRO A 133 -14.23 -17.19 5.13
C PRO A 133 -14.98 -18.45 5.58
N SER A 134 -14.38 -19.61 5.28
CA SER A 134 -14.86 -20.94 5.73
C SER A 134 -15.10 -20.99 7.23
#